data_AF-A0A7K2MM04-F1
#
_entry.id   AF-A0A7K2MM04-F1
#
_cell.length_a   1.000
_cell.length_b   1.000
_cell.length_c   1.000
_cell.angle_alpha   90.00
_cell.angle_beta   90.00
_cell.angle_gamma   90.00
#
_symmetry.space_group_name_H-M   'P 1'
#
loop_
_entity.id
_entity.type
_entity.pdbx_description
1 polymer ?
#
loop_
_entity_poly.entity_id
_entity_poly.type
_entity_poly.pdbx_seq_one_letter_code
_entity_poly.pdbx_strand_id
1 'polypeptide(L)'
;TDRAVERRLHPVTPLRRAWAPVAVLVGWAVHDPDQAQRQLTRLTTTHLLIGLAVLIPAAALYGFLTWWFTHYAVTDTELRIRTGLLFRRTAHIRLERIQAIDVTQPLLARVAGVAKLKLDVIGTGKKDELAFLGADEARALRAELLARAAGFAPETAHEVGEAPARQLLRVPPGVLAVSLLLTGATWGTLLAAVVVPTLLWLATHNLWTVLATALPLVGAAGASSAGRFVGEYDWTVAESPDGLRIDHGLLDRAHETVPPGRVQTVRIVEPLLWRRRRWVRVELDVAGSSNSVLLPVAPREIAESVVARVLPGVTVPTELSRPPRRAARCRPLWWRGHGLAVTDAVFAARHGLLRRSLALVPHAKVQSVRLTQGPWRRALRLADVHVDTGANKTVAARLRDAGEAAELLRSQAERSRTGRRDAPPDRWMA
;
A
#
# COMPACT_ATOMS: atom_id res chain seq x y z
N THR A 1 27.36 -13.66 27.84
CA THR A 1 26.61 -14.83 27.33
C THR A 1 25.16 -14.64 27.71
N ASP A 2 24.46 -13.82 26.93
CA ASP A 2 23.08 -13.46 27.25
C ASP A 2 22.13 -14.55 26.73
N ARG A 3 21.46 -15.25 27.65
CA ARG A 3 20.55 -16.36 27.34
C ARG A 3 19.23 -15.77 26.86
N ALA A 4 19.15 -15.41 25.58
CA ALA A 4 17.88 -15.06 24.96
C ALA A 4 16.89 -16.23 25.12
N VAL A 5 15.76 -15.95 25.78
CA VAL A 5 14.70 -16.94 25.98
C VAL A 5 14.06 -17.22 24.63
N GLU A 6 14.27 -18.43 24.09
CA GLU A 6 13.61 -18.87 22.87
C GLU A 6 12.11 -19.03 23.15
N ARG A 7 11.28 -18.21 22.50
CA ARG A 7 9.82 -18.29 22.60
C ARG A 7 9.26 -18.94 21.34
N ARG A 8 8.19 -19.71 21.54
CA ARG A 8 7.43 -20.35 20.46
C ARG A 8 6.30 -19.44 19.99
N LEU A 9 5.89 -19.61 18.74
CA LEU A 9 4.69 -18.95 18.23
C LEU A 9 3.42 -19.52 18.87
N HIS A 10 2.30 -18.80 18.75
CA HIS A 10 1.02 -19.24 19.29
C HIS A 10 0.54 -20.56 18.64
N PRO A 11 -0.07 -21.48 19.39
CA PRO A 11 -0.50 -22.81 18.92
C PRO A 11 -1.55 -22.81 17.79
N VAL A 12 -2.09 -21.66 17.38
CA VAL A 12 -3.07 -21.55 16.27
C VAL A 12 -2.39 -21.40 14.89
N THR A 13 -1.08 -21.15 14.86
CA THR A 13 -0.27 -21.09 13.63
C THR A 13 -0.45 -22.28 12.65
N PRO A 14 -0.58 -23.54 13.10
CA PRO A 14 -0.78 -24.71 12.24
C PRO A 14 -1.97 -24.60 11.30
N LEU A 15 -3.12 -24.15 11.82
CA LEU A 15 -4.40 -24.22 11.12
C LEU A 15 -4.43 -23.34 9.86
N ARG A 16 -3.66 -22.25 9.86
CA ARG A 16 -3.53 -21.37 8.68
C ARG A 16 -2.38 -21.75 7.76
N ARG A 17 -1.42 -22.60 8.12
CA ARG A 17 -0.46 -23.14 7.13
C ARG A 17 -0.99 -24.41 6.45
N ALA A 18 -2.04 -25.00 7.01
CA ALA A 18 -2.73 -26.17 6.49
C ALA A 18 -3.43 -25.93 5.12
N TRP A 19 -3.70 -24.70 4.68
CA TRP A 19 -4.29 -24.48 3.35
C TRP A 19 -3.27 -24.54 2.20
N ALA A 20 -1.96 -24.49 2.48
CA ALA A 20 -0.94 -24.48 1.42
C ALA A 20 -0.97 -25.75 0.53
N PRO A 21 -1.13 -26.98 1.07
CA PRO A 21 -1.38 -28.18 0.26
C PRO A 21 -2.65 -28.08 -0.60
N VAL A 22 -3.71 -27.46 -0.08
CA VAL A 22 -4.96 -27.24 -0.81
C VAL A 22 -4.73 -26.29 -1.99
N ALA A 23 -3.95 -25.23 -1.80
CA ALA A 23 -3.60 -24.29 -2.87
C ALA A 23 -2.76 -24.92 -3.98
N VAL A 24 -1.87 -25.85 -3.64
CA VAL A 24 -1.11 -26.63 -4.64
C VAL A 24 -2.04 -27.49 -5.49
N LEU A 25 -3.03 -28.15 -4.86
CA LEU A 25 -4.03 -28.93 -5.59
C LEU A 25 -4.93 -28.06 -6.49
N VAL A 26 -5.36 -26.90 -5.99
CA VAL A 26 -6.12 -25.92 -6.78
C VAL A 26 -5.28 -25.37 -7.93
N GLY A 27 -4.02 -25.02 -7.68
CA GLY A 27 -3.09 -24.55 -8.71
C GLY A 27 -2.84 -25.59 -9.79
N TRP A 28 -2.68 -26.86 -9.41
CA TRP A 28 -2.58 -27.99 -10.33
C TRP A 28 -3.85 -28.16 -11.17
N ALA A 29 -5.03 -28.07 -10.55
CA ALA A 29 -6.31 -28.16 -11.25
C ALA A 29 -6.55 -27.00 -12.24
N VAL A 30 -6.01 -25.81 -11.96
CA VAL A 30 -6.09 -24.63 -12.84
C VAL A 30 -5.08 -24.69 -13.97
N HIS A 31 -3.92 -25.32 -13.76
CA HIS A 31 -2.87 -25.43 -14.79
C HIS A 31 -3.28 -26.38 -15.92
N ASP A 32 -3.98 -27.47 -15.62
CA ASP A 32 -4.44 -28.47 -16.60
C ASP A 32 -5.95 -28.78 -16.46
N PRO A 33 -6.83 -27.88 -16.90
CA PRO A 33 -8.28 -28.00 -16.71
C PRO A 33 -8.87 -29.24 -17.39
N ASP A 34 -8.34 -29.64 -18.56
CA ASP A 34 -8.81 -30.81 -19.31
C ASP A 34 -8.43 -32.15 -18.67
N GLN A 35 -7.30 -32.21 -17.93
CA GLN A 35 -6.95 -33.39 -17.14
C GLN A 35 -7.73 -33.43 -15.83
N ALA A 36 -7.83 -32.30 -15.13
CA ALA A 36 -8.59 -32.17 -13.90
C ALA A 36 -10.06 -32.56 -14.10
N GLN A 37 -10.70 -32.10 -15.18
CA GLN A 37 -12.09 -32.43 -15.52
C GLN A 37 -12.27 -33.93 -15.85
N ARG A 38 -11.33 -34.55 -16.58
CA ARG A 38 -11.35 -35.99 -16.89
C ARG A 38 -11.12 -36.87 -15.66
N GLN A 39 -10.33 -36.41 -14.70
CA GLN A 39 -10.15 -37.09 -13.42
C GLN A 39 -11.37 -36.90 -12.51
N LEU A 40 -11.90 -35.68 -12.37
CA LEU A 40 -13.09 -35.37 -11.58
C LEU A 40 -14.33 -36.15 -12.02
N THR A 41 -14.51 -36.34 -13.33
CA THR A 41 -15.62 -37.12 -13.90
C THR A 41 -15.47 -38.63 -13.74
N ARG A 42 -14.26 -39.14 -13.45
CA ARG A 42 -14.01 -40.56 -13.12
C ARG A 42 -14.03 -40.84 -11.61
N LEU A 43 -14.03 -39.82 -10.77
CA LEU A 43 -14.01 -39.98 -9.31
C LEU A 43 -15.42 -40.32 -8.80
N THR A 44 -15.65 -41.58 -8.45
CA THR A 44 -16.78 -41.99 -7.60
C THR A 44 -16.76 -41.19 -6.29
N THR A 45 -17.91 -40.84 -5.72
CA THR A 45 -18.05 -40.09 -4.44
C THR A 45 -17.10 -40.59 -3.34
N THR A 46 -16.85 -41.90 -3.30
CA THR A 46 -15.91 -42.56 -2.39
C THR A 46 -14.47 -42.06 -2.54
N HIS A 47 -13.95 -41.87 -3.75
CA HIS A 47 -12.58 -41.43 -3.99
C HIS A 47 -12.38 -39.95 -3.61
N LEU A 48 -13.40 -39.11 -3.80
CA LEU A 48 -13.41 -37.73 -3.31
C LEU A 48 -13.38 -37.68 -1.77
N LEU A 49 -14.15 -38.52 -1.10
CA LEU A 49 -14.15 -38.64 0.35
C LEU A 49 -12.81 -39.14 0.89
N ILE A 50 -12.20 -40.14 0.26
CA ILE A 50 -10.86 -40.64 0.62
C ILE A 50 -9.79 -39.56 0.40
N GLY A 51 -9.84 -38.86 -0.74
CA GLY A 51 -8.94 -37.74 -1.03
C GLY A 51 -9.03 -36.64 0.02
N LEU A 52 -10.25 -36.26 0.41
CA LEU A 52 -10.48 -35.28 1.48
C LEU A 52 -10.01 -35.80 2.86
N ALA A 53 -10.28 -37.07 3.16
CA ALA A 53 -9.90 -37.72 4.41
C ALA A 53 -8.38 -37.88 4.58
N VAL A 54 -7.60 -37.92 3.48
CA VAL A 54 -6.13 -37.90 3.52
C VAL A 54 -5.59 -36.47 3.50
N LEU A 55 -6.20 -35.59 2.71
CA LEU A 55 -5.75 -34.22 2.54
C LEU A 55 -5.85 -33.40 3.83
N ILE A 56 -6.98 -33.50 4.55
CA ILE A 56 -7.21 -32.77 5.81
C ILE A 56 -6.15 -33.10 6.87
N PRO A 57 -5.88 -34.38 7.22
CA PRO A 57 -4.85 -34.72 8.21
C PRO A 57 -3.43 -34.44 7.70
N ALA A 58 -3.13 -34.63 6.41
CA ALA A 58 -1.82 -34.27 5.86
C ALA A 58 -1.57 -32.74 5.96
N ALA A 59 -2.60 -31.94 5.67
CA ALA A 59 -2.58 -30.49 5.84
C ALA A 59 -2.41 -30.08 7.32
N ALA A 60 -3.13 -30.71 8.24
CA ALA A 60 -3.02 -30.47 9.67
C ALA A 60 -1.62 -30.84 10.20
N LEU A 61 -1.09 -31.99 9.80
CA LEU A 61 0.25 -32.46 10.15
C LEU A 61 1.33 -31.51 9.63
N TYR A 62 1.22 -31.07 8.37
CA TYR A 62 2.13 -30.08 7.79
C TYR A 62 2.09 -28.76 8.57
N GLY A 63 0.90 -28.27 8.90
CA GLY A 63 0.72 -27.07 9.73
C GLY A 63 1.37 -27.23 11.10
N PHE A 64 1.14 -28.38 11.76
CA PHE A 64 1.65 -28.68 13.10
C PHE A 64 3.17 -28.74 13.12
N LEU A 65 3.76 -29.54 12.21
CA LEU A 65 5.21 -29.64 12.07
C LEU A 65 5.82 -28.27 11.79
N THR A 66 5.22 -27.50 10.89
CA THR A 66 5.73 -26.17 10.56
C THR A 66 5.71 -25.21 11.77
N TRP A 67 4.67 -25.24 12.60
CA TRP A 67 4.63 -24.49 13.86
C TRP A 67 5.69 -24.98 14.85
N TRP A 68 5.80 -26.29 15.04
CA TRP A 68 6.73 -26.92 15.98
C TRP A 68 8.19 -26.51 15.73
N PHE A 69 8.58 -26.34 14.46
CA PHE A 69 9.94 -25.95 14.09
C PHE A 69 10.17 -24.43 13.98
N THR A 70 9.17 -23.58 14.26
CA THR A 70 9.33 -22.12 14.19
C THR A 70 9.57 -21.52 15.58
N HIS A 71 10.76 -20.94 15.78
CA HIS A 71 11.18 -20.32 17.05
C HIS A 71 11.66 -18.89 16.82
N TYR A 72 11.42 -18.01 17.79
CA TYR A 72 11.95 -16.66 17.80
C TYR A 72 12.66 -16.36 19.12
N ALA A 73 13.71 -15.55 19.05
CA ALA A 73 14.43 -15.07 20.22
C ALA A 73 14.74 -13.58 20.06
N VAL A 74 14.38 -12.79 21.05
CA VAL A 74 14.74 -11.36 21.15
C VAL A 74 15.93 -11.27 22.09
N THR A 75 17.04 -10.72 21.59
CA THR A 75 18.20 -10.34 22.41
C THR A 75 18.23 -8.81 22.57
N ASP A 76 19.20 -8.28 23.32
CA ASP A 76 19.39 -6.83 23.46
C ASP A 76 19.78 -6.10 22.16
N THR A 77 20.31 -6.80 21.16
CA THR A 77 20.84 -6.18 19.94
C THR A 77 20.26 -6.73 18.64
N GLU A 78 19.73 -7.94 18.68
CA GLU A 78 19.17 -8.63 17.51
C GLU A 78 17.92 -9.45 17.83
N LEU A 79 17.03 -9.48 16.85
CA LEU A 79 15.90 -10.40 16.75
C LEU A 79 16.32 -11.56 15.85
N ARG A 80 16.30 -12.77 16.40
CA ARG A 80 16.62 -14.01 15.68
C ARG A 80 15.34 -14.78 15.39
N ILE A 81 15.08 -15.06 14.12
CA ILE A 81 13.94 -15.85 13.67
C ILE A 81 14.45 -17.13 13.01
N ARG A 82 14.09 -18.29 13.55
CA ARG A 82 14.41 -19.61 12.97
C ARG A 82 13.13 -20.22 12.44
N THR A 83 13.09 -20.49 11.13
CA THR A 83 11.94 -21.10 10.45
C THR A 83 12.41 -22.22 9.53
N GLY A 84 11.68 -23.34 9.49
CA GLY A 84 11.85 -24.36 8.45
C GLY A 84 11.70 -25.79 8.96
N LEU A 85 10.94 -26.59 8.22
CA LEU A 85 10.79 -28.03 8.45
C LEU A 85 11.90 -28.83 7.75
N LEU A 86 12.05 -28.62 6.43
CA LEU A 86 13.05 -29.27 5.58
C LEU A 86 14.22 -28.32 5.25
N PHE A 87 13.91 -27.07 4.92
CA PHE A 87 14.89 -26.03 4.62
C PHE A 87 14.97 -25.04 5.78
N ARG A 88 16.04 -25.11 6.58
CA ARG A 88 16.26 -24.26 7.74
C ARG A 88 16.70 -22.87 7.29
N ARG A 89 15.93 -21.84 7.66
CA ARG A 89 16.26 -20.43 7.45
C ARG A 89 16.38 -19.74 8.80
N THR A 90 17.53 -19.11 9.03
CA THR A 90 17.75 -18.23 10.19
C THR A 90 17.87 -16.81 9.69
N ALA A 91 17.00 -15.91 10.18
CA ALA A 91 17.09 -14.48 9.94
C ALA A 91 17.61 -13.80 11.21
N HIS A 92 18.70 -13.06 11.07
CA HIS A 92 19.29 -12.22 12.13
C HIS A 92 18.98 -10.76 11.79
N ILE A 93 18.13 -10.13 12.60
CA ILE A 93 17.67 -8.76 12.37
C ILE A 93 18.19 -7.90 13.51
N ARG A 94 19.16 -7.02 13.25
CA ARG A 94 19.65 -6.07 14.25
C ARG A 94 18.53 -5.07 14.61
N LEU A 95 18.29 -4.85 15.90
CA LEU A 95 17.18 -4.00 16.38
C LEU A 95 17.31 -2.56 15.87
N GLU A 96 18.52 -2.04 15.79
CA GLU A 96 18.83 -0.72 15.21
C GLU A 96 18.43 -0.56 13.73
N ARG A 97 18.25 -1.68 13.01
CA ARG A 97 17.80 -1.68 11.60
C ARG A 97 16.29 -1.86 11.48
N ILE A 98 15.58 -2.08 12.57
CA ILE A 98 14.13 -2.15 12.55
C ILE A 98 13.60 -0.73 12.44
N GLN A 99 12.85 -0.50 11.37
CA GLN A 99 12.37 0.82 11.02
C GLN A 99 10.90 1.00 11.38
N ALA A 100 10.06 0.01 11.07
CA ALA A 100 8.63 0.03 11.35
C ALA A 100 8.16 -1.39 11.70
N ILE A 101 7.12 -1.45 12.52
CA ILE A 101 6.49 -2.70 12.95
C ILE A 101 4.99 -2.56 12.76
N ASP A 102 4.46 -3.33 11.82
CA ASP A 102 3.02 -3.34 11.52
C ASP A 102 2.38 -4.57 12.16
N VAL A 103 1.18 -4.41 12.73
CA VAL A 103 0.42 -5.51 13.32
C VAL A 103 -0.82 -5.74 12.46
N THR A 104 -0.95 -6.96 11.94
CA THR A 104 -2.08 -7.37 11.11
C THR A 104 -2.85 -8.49 11.78
N GLN A 105 -4.16 -8.34 11.87
CA GLN A 105 -5.10 -9.29 12.46
C GLN A 105 -6.15 -9.69 11.42
N PRO A 106 -5.84 -10.70 10.59
CA PRO A 106 -6.80 -11.32 9.69
C PRO A 106 -8.03 -11.86 10.40
N LEU A 107 -9.18 -12.01 9.72
CA LEU A 107 -10.42 -12.48 10.38
C LEU A 107 -10.23 -13.75 11.21
N LEU A 108 -9.64 -14.78 10.60
CA LEU A 108 -9.40 -16.06 11.27
C LEU A 108 -8.45 -15.90 12.45
N ALA A 109 -7.49 -14.99 12.34
CA ALA A 109 -6.55 -14.66 13.40
C ALA A 109 -7.26 -13.91 14.54
N ARG A 110 -8.19 -13.01 14.21
CA ARG A 110 -9.01 -12.25 15.18
C ARG A 110 -9.94 -13.17 15.96
N VAL A 111 -10.62 -14.11 15.30
CA VAL A 111 -11.46 -15.12 15.97
C VAL A 111 -10.61 -16.01 16.88
N ALA A 112 -9.38 -16.31 16.46
CA ALA A 112 -8.43 -17.10 17.24
C ALA A 112 -7.60 -16.30 18.27
N GLY A 113 -7.78 -14.99 18.39
CA GLY A 113 -7.00 -14.14 19.31
C GLY A 113 -5.51 -13.98 18.98
N VAL A 114 -5.09 -14.17 17.72
CA VAL A 114 -3.70 -14.07 17.27
C VAL A 114 -3.47 -12.93 16.28
N ALA A 115 -2.24 -12.43 16.21
CA ALA A 115 -1.83 -11.34 15.31
C ALA A 115 -0.50 -11.65 14.62
N LYS A 116 -0.29 -11.06 13.44
CA LYS A 116 0.94 -11.16 12.65
C LYS A 116 1.69 -9.83 12.71
N LEU A 117 2.94 -9.86 13.14
CA LEU A 117 3.89 -8.76 13.06
C LEU A 117 4.63 -8.78 11.74
N LYS A 118 4.72 -7.61 11.11
CA LYS A 118 5.51 -7.38 9.91
C LYS A 118 6.61 -6.39 10.25
N LEU A 119 7.86 -6.78 10.03
CA LEU A 119 9.02 -5.98 10.38
C LEU A 119 9.61 -5.41 9.10
N ASP A 120 9.76 -4.09 9.07
CA ASP A 120 10.46 -3.40 8.00
C ASP A 120 11.90 -3.12 8.43
N VAL A 121 12.86 -3.61 7.65
CA VAL A 121 14.29 -3.63 8.00
C VAL A 121 15.10 -2.91 6.93
N ILE A 122 16.04 -2.06 7.37
CA ILE A 122 16.92 -1.31 6.46
C ILE A 122 17.82 -2.24 5.63
N GLY A 123 17.82 -2.05 4.31
CA GLY A 123 18.77 -2.68 3.40
C GLY A 123 18.38 -4.08 2.92
N THR A 124 17.24 -4.63 3.36
CA THR A 124 16.70 -5.89 2.86
C THR A 124 15.48 -5.64 1.99
N GLY A 125 15.53 -6.04 0.72
CA GLY A 125 14.39 -5.89 -0.20
C GLY A 125 13.17 -6.78 0.14
N LYS A 126 13.32 -7.73 1.06
CA LYS A 126 12.22 -8.56 1.58
C LYS A 126 11.91 -8.15 3.01
N LYS A 127 10.62 -7.98 3.29
CA LYS A 127 10.10 -7.77 4.65
C LYS A 127 10.12 -9.10 5.38
N ASP A 128 10.76 -9.15 6.53
CA ASP A 128 10.70 -10.33 7.39
C ASP A 128 9.45 -10.26 8.26
N GLU A 129 8.75 -11.39 8.38
CA GLU A 129 7.43 -11.45 9.01
C GLU A 129 7.47 -12.41 10.19
N LEU A 130 6.98 -11.93 11.34
CA LEU A 130 6.78 -12.73 12.55
C LEU A 130 5.29 -13.00 12.68
N ALA A 131 4.88 -14.21 12.32
CA ALA A 131 3.48 -14.55 12.23
C ALA A 131 2.97 -15.21 13.52
N PHE A 132 1.80 -14.77 14.00
CA PHE A 132 0.95 -15.45 15.00
C PHE A 132 1.52 -15.49 16.43
N LEU A 133 1.63 -14.30 17.01
CA LEU A 133 1.71 -14.08 18.44
C LEU A 133 0.29 -13.89 18.99
N GLY A 134 0.06 -14.11 20.29
CA GLY A 134 -1.23 -13.69 20.90
C GLY A 134 -1.46 -12.20 20.65
N ALA A 135 -2.71 -11.74 20.47
CA ALA A 135 -2.96 -10.35 20.09
C ALA A 135 -2.39 -9.33 21.09
N ASP A 136 -2.44 -9.63 22.38
CA ASP A 136 -1.81 -8.83 23.44
C ASP A 136 -0.28 -8.96 23.44
N GLU A 137 0.24 -10.18 23.27
CA GLU A 137 1.69 -10.44 23.16
C GLU A 137 2.30 -9.73 21.94
N ALA A 138 1.58 -9.68 20.83
CA ALA A 138 1.95 -8.97 19.62
C ALA A 138 2.05 -7.46 19.84
N ARG A 139 1.09 -6.89 20.58
CA ARG A 139 1.10 -5.46 20.97
C ARG A 139 2.25 -5.17 21.94
N ALA A 140 2.45 -6.03 22.94
CA ALA A 140 3.56 -5.91 23.90
C ALA A 140 4.92 -6.03 23.20
N LEU A 141 5.10 -7.04 22.34
CA LEU A 141 6.34 -7.24 21.59
C LEU A 141 6.62 -6.08 20.64
N ARG A 142 5.59 -5.50 20.01
CA ARG A 142 5.76 -4.28 19.20
C ARG A 142 6.29 -3.13 20.05
N ALA A 143 5.68 -2.88 21.20
CA ALA A 143 6.13 -1.80 22.11
C ALA A 143 7.57 -2.04 22.58
N GLU A 144 7.90 -3.27 22.97
CA GLU A 144 9.25 -3.66 23.37
C GLU A 144 10.29 -3.47 22.26
N LEU A 145 9.99 -3.94 21.04
CA LEU A 145 10.90 -3.82 19.90
C LEU A 145 11.10 -2.35 19.49
N LEU A 146 10.06 -1.53 19.52
CA LEU A 146 10.16 -0.09 19.23
C LEU A 146 10.97 0.65 20.30
N ALA A 147 10.71 0.36 21.59
CA ALA A 147 11.45 0.96 22.69
C ALA A 147 12.95 0.60 22.63
N ARG A 148 13.27 -0.68 22.40
CA ARG A 148 14.67 -1.13 22.23
C ARG A 148 15.33 -0.54 20.98
N ALA A 149 14.60 -0.44 19.86
CA ALA A 149 15.12 0.21 18.64
C ALA A 149 15.39 1.72 18.86
N ALA A 150 14.63 2.37 19.74
CA ALA A 150 14.85 3.76 20.15
C ALA A 150 15.89 3.92 21.27
N GLY A 151 16.45 2.82 21.81
CA GLY A 151 17.47 2.83 22.86
C GLY A 151 16.94 2.99 24.29
N PHE A 152 15.63 2.83 24.51
CA PHE A 152 15.03 2.84 25.84
C PHE A 152 15.08 1.44 26.50
N ALA A 153 15.18 1.42 27.83
CA ALA A 153 15.11 0.17 28.60
C ALA A 153 13.71 -0.47 28.49
N PRO A 154 13.59 -1.81 28.52
CA PRO A 154 12.30 -2.50 28.30
C PRO A 154 11.26 -2.24 29.40
N GLU A 155 11.70 -1.91 30.62
CA GLU A 155 10.83 -1.61 31.77
C GLU A 155 10.00 -0.33 31.57
N THR A 156 10.59 0.72 30.99
CA THR A 156 9.87 1.97 30.67
C THR A 156 8.86 1.80 29.54
N ALA A 157 9.01 0.78 28.68
CA ALA A 157 8.07 0.52 27.59
C ALA A 157 6.73 -0.06 28.07
N HIS A 158 6.73 -0.85 29.16
CA HIS A 158 5.50 -1.37 29.76
C HIS A 158 4.75 -0.32 30.59
N GLU A 159 5.47 0.59 31.24
CA GLU A 159 4.87 1.66 32.06
C GLU A 159 4.27 2.80 31.23
N VAL A 160 4.83 3.11 30.05
CA VAL A 160 4.36 4.21 29.20
C VAL A 160 3.00 3.92 28.54
N GLY A 161 2.58 2.65 28.47
CA GLY A 161 1.34 2.27 27.81
C GLY A 161 1.28 2.67 26.34
N GLU A 162 0.20 2.31 25.65
CA GLU A 162 -0.01 2.78 24.28
C GLU A 162 -0.31 4.28 24.32
N ALA A 163 0.65 5.12 23.92
CA ALA A 163 0.54 6.57 24.02
C ALA A 163 -0.80 7.09 23.47
N PRO A 164 -1.46 8.06 24.15
CA PRO A 164 -2.80 8.52 23.79
C PRO A 164 -2.80 9.07 22.37
N ALA A 165 -3.38 8.32 21.45
CA ALA A 165 -3.43 8.69 20.05
C ALA A 165 -4.56 9.71 19.84
N ARG A 166 -4.22 10.97 19.53
CA ARG A 166 -5.24 11.98 19.23
C ARG A 166 -5.81 11.67 17.84
N GLN A 167 -7.07 11.21 17.81
CA GLN A 167 -7.74 10.88 16.56
C GLN A 167 -7.90 12.15 15.71
N LEU A 168 -7.26 12.16 14.53
CA LEU A 168 -7.33 13.28 13.58
C LEU A 168 -8.54 13.14 12.66
N LEU A 169 -8.76 11.93 12.14
CA LEU A 169 -9.88 11.63 11.26
C LEU A 169 -10.32 10.18 11.39
N ARG A 170 -11.63 9.97 11.34
CA ARG A 170 -12.26 8.69 11.05
C ARG A 170 -13.07 8.82 9.78
N VAL A 171 -12.90 7.91 8.84
CA VAL A 171 -13.71 7.87 7.62
C VAL A 171 -14.92 6.97 7.89
N PRO A 172 -16.15 7.51 7.94
CA PRO A 172 -17.32 6.68 8.17
C PRO A 172 -17.53 5.69 7.01
N PRO A 173 -17.97 4.44 7.29
CA PRO A 173 -18.20 3.43 6.25
C PRO A 173 -19.19 3.89 5.17
N GLY A 174 -20.21 4.68 5.53
CA GLY A 174 -21.16 5.24 4.57
C GLY A 174 -20.51 6.21 3.58
N VAL A 175 -19.59 7.07 4.04
CA VAL A 175 -18.84 7.99 3.17
C VAL A 175 -17.91 7.21 2.25
N LEU A 176 -17.24 6.18 2.78
CA LEU A 176 -16.42 5.27 1.98
C LEU A 176 -17.23 4.59 0.88
N ALA A 177 -18.38 3.99 1.20
CA ALA A 177 -19.26 3.33 0.24
C ALA A 177 -19.70 4.27 -0.89
N VAL A 178 -20.16 5.48 -0.55
CA VAL A 178 -20.54 6.50 -1.55
C VAL A 178 -19.34 6.92 -2.39
N SER A 179 -18.15 7.05 -1.79
CA SER A 179 -16.93 7.40 -2.52
C SER A 179 -16.55 6.32 -3.56
N LEU A 180 -16.72 5.05 -3.21
CA LEU A 180 -16.45 3.92 -4.11
C LEU A 180 -17.46 3.86 -5.26
N LEU A 181 -18.75 4.07 -4.97
CA LEU A 181 -19.78 4.19 -6.01
C LEU A 181 -19.53 5.38 -6.95
N LEU A 182 -18.98 6.48 -6.44
CA LEU A 182 -18.61 7.64 -7.25
C LEU A 182 -17.21 7.51 -7.90
N THR A 183 -16.58 6.33 -7.85
CA THR A 183 -15.31 6.11 -8.54
C THR A 183 -15.57 5.79 -10.03
N GLY A 184 -14.93 6.53 -10.93
CA GLY A 184 -15.16 6.38 -12.38
C GLY A 184 -14.82 4.99 -12.94
N ALA A 185 -13.95 4.23 -12.28
CA ALA A 185 -13.64 2.85 -12.66
C ALA A 185 -14.87 1.94 -12.58
N THR A 186 -15.67 2.05 -11.50
CA THR A 186 -16.89 1.28 -11.30
C THR A 186 -17.92 1.58 -12.39
N TRP A 187 -18.08 2.84 -12.78
CA TRP A 187 -18.96 3.21 -13.89
C TRP A 187 -18.42 2.77 -15.25
N GLY A 188 -17.11 2.80 -15.45
CA GLY A 188 -16.49 2.30 -16.68
C GLY A 188 -16.68 0.79 -16.87
N THR A 189 -16.52 0.00 -15.80
CA THR A 189 -16.76 -1.45 -15.86
C THR A 189 -18.25 -1.77 -16.01
N LEU A 190 -19.15 -1.05 -15.35
CA LEU A 190 -20.59 -1.21 -15.54
C LEU A 190 -21.02 -0.85 -16.97
N LEU A 191 -20.50 0.24 -17.54
CA LEU A 191 -20.76 0.60 -18.93
C LEU A 191 -20.26 -0.49 -19.88
N ALA A 192 -19.04 -1.01 -19.66
CA ALA A 192 -18.52 -2.13 -20.44
C ALA A 192 -19.38 -3.39 -20.29
N ALA A 193 -19.87 -3.67 -19.08
CA ALA A 193 -20.77 -4.79 -18.81
C ALA A 193 -22.14 -4.69 -19.50
N VAL A 194 -22.53 -3.51 -19.99
CA VAL A 194 -23.74 -3.33 -20.80
C VAL A 194 -23.38 -3.32 -22.29
N VAL A 195 -22.38 -2.53 -22.69
CA VAL A 195 -22.03 -2.32 -24.10
C VAL A 195 -21.46 -3.58 -24.73
N VAL A 196 -20.51 -4.26 -24.06
CA VAL A 196 -19.84 -5.44 -24.64
C VAL A 196 -20.83 -6.58 -24.87
N PRO A 197 -21.69 -6.98 -23.91
CA PRO A 197 -22.66 -8.03 -24.15
C PRO A 197 -23.70 -7.66 -25.22
N THR A 198 -24.10 -6.37 -25.30
CA THR A 198 -25.03 -5.90 -26.34
C THR A 198 -24.42 -6.03 -27.74
N LEU A 199 -23.16 -5.62 -27.92
CA LEU A 199 -22.46 -5.77 -29.20
C LEU A 199 -22.24 -7.23 -29.57
N LEU A 200 -21.93 -8.09 -28.59
CA LEU A 200 -21.77 -9.53 -28.82
C LEU A 200 -23.09 -10.19 -29.20
N TRP A 201 -24.21 -9.79 -28.59
CA TRP A 201 -25.54 -10.27 -28.98
C TRP A 201 -25.83 -9.92 -30.43
N LEU A 202 -25.62 -8.66 -30.83
CA LEU A 202 -25.84 -8.18 -32.20
C LEU A 202 -24.97 -8.93 -33.23
N ALA A 203 -23.75 -9.32 -32.85
CA ALA A 203 -22.82 -10.01 -33.74
C ALA A 203 -23.06 -11.52 -33.83
N THR A 204 -23.41 -12.16 -32.71
CA THR A 204 -23.39 -13.64 -32.60
C THR A 204 -24.77 -14.28 -32.43
N HIS A 205 -25.77 -13.51 -31.99
CA HIS A 205 -27.12 -14.00 -31.64
C HIS A 205 -27.11 -15.20 -30.67
N ASN A 206 -26.02 -15.37 -29.92
CA ASN A 206 -25.83 -16.50 -29.01
C ASN A 206 -25.93 -16.00 -27.56
N LEU A 207 -26.91 -16.51 -26.82
CA LEU A 207 -27.12 -16.13 -25.42
C LEU A 207 -25.94 -16.54 -24.51
N TRP A 208 -25.31 -17.69 -24.79
CA TRP A 208 -24.25 -18.22 -23.94
C TRP A 208 -22.97 -17.40 -24.02
N THR A 209 -22.62 -16.87 -25.20
CA THR A 209 -21.44 -15.99 -25.37
C THR A 209 -21.62 -14.67 -24.63
N VAL A 210 -22.84 -14.13 -24.67
CA VAL A 210 -23.26 -12.91 -23.97
C VAL A 210 -23.18 -13.12 -22.46
N LEU A 211 -23.76 -14.21 -21.94
CA LEU A 211 -23.71 -14.53 -20.51
C LEU A 211 -22.28 -14.80 -20.02
N ALA A 212 -21.49 -15.57 -20.78
CA ALA A 212 -20.11 -15.89 -20.46
C ALA A 212 -19.21 -14.64 -20.38
N THR A 213 -19.55 -13.56 -21.11
CA THR A 213 -18.80 -12.30 -21.09
C THR A 213 -19.36 -11.29 -20.08
N ALA A 214 -20.69 -11.22 -19.94
CA ALA A 214 -21.35 -10.27 -19.05
C ALA A 214 -21.06 -10.57 -17.57
N LEU A 215 -21.12 -11.86 -17.19
CA LEU A 215 -20.99 -12.26 -15.78
C LEU A 215 -19.62 -11.89 -15.18
N PRO A 216 -18.47 -12.15 -15.84
CA PRO A 216 -17.17 -11.67 -15.36
C PRO A 216 -17.05 -10.14 -15.30
N LEU A 217 -17.64 -9.41 -16.25
CA LEU A 217 -17.56 -7.93 -16.26
C LEU A 217 -18.34 -7.31 -15.09
N VAL A 218 -19.55 -7.81 -14.81
CA VAL A 218 -20.33 -7.39 -13.64
C VAL A 218 -19.63 -7.81 -12.36
N GLY A 219 -19.13 -9.05 -12.31
CA GLY A 219 -18.34 -9.58 -11.18
C GLY A 219 -17.11 -8.72 -10.88
N ALA A 220 -16.37 -8.28 -11.91
CA ALA A 220 -15.19 -7.43 -11.77
C ALA A 220 -15.52 -6.02 -11.22
N ALA A 221 -16.66 -5.45 -11.64
CA ALA A 221 -17.14 -4.17 -11.12
C ALA A 221 -17.45 -4.25 -9.61
N GLY A 222 -18.12 -5.32 -9.20
CA GLY A 222 -18.44 -5.61 -7.80
C GLY A 222 -17.19 -5.91 -6.98
N ALA A 223 -16.34 -6.83 -7.45
CA ALA A 223 -15.16 -7.30 -6.73
C ALA A 223 -14.14 -6.19 -6.47
N SER A 224 -13.89 -5.31 -7.44
CA SER A 224 -12.94 -4.19 -7.26
C SER A 224 -13.42 -3.17 -6.23
N SER A 225 -14.72 -2.88 -6.20
CA SER A 225 -15.33 -1.95 -5.24
C SER A 225 -15.44 -2.59 -3.86
N ALA A 226 -15.88 -3.84 -3.78
CA ALA A 226 -16.00 -4.61 -2.54
C ALA A 226 -14.63 -4.85 -1.88
N GLY A 227 -13.60 -5.21 -2.66
CA GLY A 227 -12.26 -5.41 -2.15
C GLY A 227 -11.68 -4.13 -1.51
N ARG A 228 -11.88 -2.97 -2.16
CA ARG A 228 -11.50 -1.69 -1.55
C ARG A 228 -12.32 -1.34 -0.33
N PHE A 229 -13.63 -1.60 -0.34
CA PHE A 229 -14.48 -1.37 0.83
C PHE A 229 -14.01 -2.20 2.03
N VAL A 230 -13.74 -3.48 1.81
CA VAL A 230 -13.24 -4.42 2.83
C VAL A 230 -11.88 -3.98 3.37
N GLY A 231 -10.94 -3.61 2.49
CA GLY A 231 -9.60 -3.20 2.88
C GLY A 231 -9.58 -1.83 3.56
N GLU A 232 -10.35 -0.87 3.06
CA GLU A 232 -10.34 0.52 3.55
C GLU A 232 -11.42 0.78 4.63
N TYR A 233 -12.09 -0.27 5.13
CA TYR A 233 -13.18 -0.16 6.10
C TYR A 233 -12.70 0.43 7.44
N ASP A 234 -13.55 1.27 8.05
CA ASP A 234 -13.33 1.91 9.35
C ASP A 234 -11.96 2.59 9.49
N TRP A 235 -11.55 3.28 8.43
CA TRP A 235 -10.24 3.92 8.36
C TRP A 235 -10.09 5.03 9.40
N THR A 236 -9.12 4.89 10.29
CA THR A 236 -8.76 5.90 11.29
C THR A 236 -7.34 6.36 11.11
N VAL A 237 -7.14 7.68 11.22
CA VAL A 237 -5.81 8.30 11.29
C VAL A 237 -5.71 9.01 12.63
N ALA A 238 -4.69 8.66 13.40
CA ALA A 238 -4.40 9.24 14.69
C ALA A 238 -2.95 9.71 14.78
N GLU A 239 -2.72 10.75 15.56
CA GLU A 239 -1.38 11.28 15.83
C GLU A 239 -0.76 10.55 17.03
N SER A 240 0.49 10.11 16.89
CA SER A 240 1.25 9.36 17.89
C SER A 240 2.66 9.94 18.06
N PRO A 241 3.35 9.66 19.19
CA PRO A 241 4.75 10.00 19.41
C PRO A 241 5.75 9.56 18.34
N ASP A 242 5.44 8.48 17.62
CA ASP A 242 6.33 7.90 16.61
C ASP A 242 5.93 8.25 15.16
N GLY A 243 4.80 8.93 14.96
CA GLY A 243 4.29 9.31 13.63
C GLY A 243 2.75 9.25 13.53
N LEU A 244 2.25 9.12 12.31
CA LEU A 244 0.82 8.92 12.08
C LEU A 244 0.47 7.43 12.15
N ARG A 245 -0.47 7.09 13.05
CA ARG A 245 -1.05 5.76 13.14
C ARG A 245 -2.26 5.65 12.23
N ILE A 246 -2.31 4.57 11.47
CA ILE A 246 -3.36 4.27 10.52
C ILE A 246 -3.93 2.89 10.87
N ASP A 247 -5.22 2.85 11.19
CA ASP A 247 -5.93 1.60 11.42
C ASP A 247 -7.02 1.42 10.36
N HIS A 248 -7.11 0.23 9.78
CA HIS A 248 -8.08 -0.06 8.73
C HIS A 248 -8.35 -1.54 8.56
N GLY A 249 -9.50 -1.86 7.97
CA GLY A 249 -9.84 -3.19 7.49
C GLY A 249 -11.03 -3.82 8.22
N LEU A 250 -11.94 -4.41 7.43
CA LEU A 250 -13.09 -5.15 7.93
C LEU A 250 -12.69 -6.59 8.29
N LEU A 251 -12.09 -7.25 7.30
CA LEU A 251 -11.65 -8.63 7.40
C LEU A 251 -10.29 -8.72 8.07
N ASP A 252 -9.31 -8.03 7.49
CA ASP A 252 -7.94 -8.01 7.99
C ASP A 252 -7.68 -6.64 8.60
N ARG A 253 -7.73 -6.53 9.94
CA ARG A 253 -7.41 -5.28 10.63
C ARG A 253 -5.91 -5.05 10.63
N ALA A 254 -5.45 -3.98 10.01
CA ALA A 254 -4.05 -3.58 9.97
C ALA A 254 -3.85 -2.33 10.82
N HIS A 255 -2.80 -2.36 11.65
CA HIS A 255 -2.31 -1.23 12.44
C HIS A 255 -0.91 -0.89 11.90
N GLU A 256 -0.78 0.25 11.24
CA GLU A 256 0.46 0.73 10.64
C GLU A 256 0.85 2.08 11.22
N THR A 257 2.15 2.34 11.31
CA THR A 257 2.67 3.65 11.72
C THR A 257 3.54 4.18 10.62
N VAL A 258 3.18 5.37 10.12
CA VAL A 258 3.91 6.08 9.08
C VAL A 258 4.70 7.21 9.73
N PRO A 259 6.04 7.08 9.85
CA PRO A 259 6.88 8.16 10.32
C PRO A 259 6.94 9.25 9.24
N PRO A 260 6.68 10.51 9.58
CA PRO A 260 6.62 11.60 8.60
C PRO A 260 7.97 11.86 7.91
N GLY A 261 9.10 11.68 8.60
CA GLY A 261 10.44 11.78 7.99
C GLY A 261 10.69 10.79 6.86
N ARG A 262 9.94 9.67 6.78
CA ARG A 262 10.06 8.67 5.71
C ARG A 262 9.16 8.92 4.51
N VAL A 263 8.26 9.87 4.61
CA VAL A 263 7.36 10.23 3.51
C VAL A 263 8.17 10.94 2.43
N GLN A 264 8.22 10.34 1.25
CA GLN A 264 8.99 10.85 0.11
C GLN A 264 8.13 11.73 -0.79
N THR A 265 6.90 11.30 -1.05
CA THR A 265 5.95 11.99 -1.92
C THR A 265 4.55 11.86 -1.35
N VAL A 266 3.78 12.95 -1.43
CA VAL A 266 2.36 12.96 -1.12
C VAL A 266 1.59 13.17 -2.41
N ARG A 267 0.56 12.37 -2.65
CA ARG A 267 -0.27 12.46 -3.86
C ARG A 267 -1.74 12.66 -3.50
N ILE A 268 -2.27 13.80 -3.91
CA ILE A 268 -3.68 14.15 -3.75
C ILE A 268 -4.41 13.78 -5.05
N VAL A 269 -5.29 12.79 -4.96
CA VAL A 269 -6.07 12.25 -6.07
C VAL A 269 -7.51 12.75 -5.97
N GLU A 270 -7.98 13.39 -7.04
CA GLU A 270 -9.31 13.97 -7.16
C GLU A 270 -10.03 13.40 -8.41
N PRO A 271 -10.82 12.31 -8.25
CA PRO A 271 -11.66 11.75 -9.30
C PRO A 271 -12.72 12.74 -9.80
N LEU A 272 -13.19 12.58 -11.04
CA LEU A 272 -14.12 13.52 -11.68
C LEU A 272 -15.42 13.71 -10.88
N LEU A 273 -16.07 12.61 -10.50
CA LEU A 273 -17.35 12.65 -9.79
C LEU A 273 -17.21 13.16 -8.35
N TRP A 274 -16.00 13.07 -7.77
CA TRP A 274 -15.70 13.56 -6.42
C TRP A 274 -15.55 15.08 -6.37
N ARG A 275 -15.29 15.74 -7.50
CA ARG A 275 -15.08 17.20 -7.58
C ARG A 275 -16.26 18.01 -7.07
N ARG A 276 -17.48 17.56 -7.35
CA ARG A 276 -18.70 18.25 -6.88
C ARG A 276 -18.80 18.26 -5.36
N ARG A 277 -18.27 17.23 -4.70
CA ARG A 277 -18.24 17.08 -3.23
C ARG A 277 -16.91 17.52 -2.60
N ARG A 278 -15.97 18.03 -3.40
CA ARG A 278 -14.60 18.38 -2.99
C ARG A 278 -13.90 17.25 -2.21
N TRP A 279 -14.17 16.00 -2.59
CA TRP A 279 -13.53 14.85 -2.00
C TRP A 279 -12.20 14.55 -2.68
N VAL A 280 -11.22 14.19 -1.87
CA VAL A 280 -9.90 13.78 -2.33
C VAL A 280 -9.47 12.51 -1.61
N ARG A 281 -8.62 11.75 -2.28
CA ARG A 281 -7.87 10.63 -1.70
C ARG A 281 -6.43 11.09 -1.55
N VAL A 282 -5.82 10.83 -0.41
CA VAL A 282 -4.40 11.14 -0.16
C VAL A 282 -3.62 9.84 -0.14
N GLU A 283 -2.70 9.73 -1.07
CA GLU A 283 -1.75 8.63 -1.21
C GLU A 283 -0.36 9.11 -0.75
N LEU A 284 0.42 8.21 -0.16
CA LEU A 284 1.80 8.46 0.27
C LEU A 284 2.73 7.48 -0.42
N ASP A 285 3.91 7.96 -0.81
CA ASP A 285 5.03 7.08 -1.12
C ASP A 285 6.01 7.16 0.06
N VAL A 286 6.03 6.11 0.88
CA VAL A 286 6.90 5.99 2.06
C VAL A 286 8.06 5.05 1.73
N ALA A 287 9.26 5.40 2.15
CA ALA A 287 10.40 4.49 2.03
C ALA A 287 10.16 3.23 2.89
N GLY A 288 10.30 2.04 2.31
CA GLY A 288 10.13 0.76 3.01
C GLY A 288 8.68 0.30 3.19
N SER A 289 7.68 1.21 3.21
CA SER A 289 6.28 0.77 3.29
C SER A 289 5.71 0.32 1.93
N SER A 290 4.84 -0.68 2.01
CA SER A 290 3.98 -1.13 0.91
C SER A 290 2.62 -0.42 0.92
N ASN A 291 2.25 0.19 2.05
CA ASN A 291 1.04 0.99 2.12
C ASN A 291 1.31 2.33 1.45
N SER A 292 0.36 2.70 0.60
CA SER A 292 0.42 3.91 -0.21
C SER A 292 -0.76 4.83 0.05
N VAL A 293 -1.56 4.57 1.09
CA VAL A 293 -2.80 5.30 1.36
C VAL A 293 -2.71 5.93 2.74
N LEU A 294 -2.95 7.23 2.82
CA LEU A 294 -3.11 7.95 4.09
C LEU A 294 -4.58 8.21 4.39
N LEU A 295 -5.32 8.69 3.39
CA LEU A 295 -6.75 9.00 3.50
C LEU A 295 -7.49 8.41 2.30
N PRO A 296 -8.38 7.42 2.48
CA PRO A 296 -9.10 6.82 1.37
C PRO A 296 -10.09 7.79 0.73
N VAL A 297 -10.76 8.60 1.56
CA VAL A 297 -11.62 9.72 1.17
C VAL A 297 -11.69 10.73 2.30
N ALA A 298 -11.49 12.01 1.98
CA ALA A 298 -11.70 13.12 2.89
C ALA A 298 -12.10 14.39 2.13
N PRO A 299 -12.81 15.34 2.77
CA PRO A 299 -12.92 16.71 2.26
C PRO A 299 -11.53 17.31 2.05
N ARG A 300 -11.37 18.09 1.00
CA ARG A 300 -10.07 18.65 0.60
C ARG A 300 -9.39 19.46 1.71
N GLU A 301 -10.15 20.25 2.46
CA GLU A 301 -9.62 21.09 3.56
C GLU A 301 -8.99 20.24 4.67
N ILE A 302 -9.67 19.15 5.07
CA ILE A 302 -9.16 18.20 6.07
C ILE A 302 -7.95 17.43 5.53
N ALA A 303 -7.99 17.04 4.25
CA ALA A 303 -6.86 16.38 3.63
C ALA A 303 -5.62 17.29 3.62
N GLU A 304 -5.76 18.57 3.30
CA GLU A 304 -4.67 19.54 3.31
C GLU A 304 -4.13 19.78 4.72
N SER A 305 -4.98 19.83 5.75
CA SER A 305 -4.52 19.94 7.15
C SER A 305 -3.73 18.71 7.61
N VAL A 306 -4.13 17.51 7.21
CA VAL A 306 -3.38 16.27 7.51
C VAL A 306 -2.07 16.23 6.73
N VAL A 307 -2.06 16.67 5.47
CA VAL A 307 -0.83 16.75 4.66
C VAL A 307 0.18 17.73 5.25
N ALA A 308 -0.27 18.89 5.75
CA ALA A 308 0.60 19.86 6.42
C ALA A 308 1.25 19.30 7.71
N ARG A 309 0.61 18.30 8.33
CA ARG A 309 1.16 17.59 9.50
C ARG A 309 2.22 16.57 9.12
N VAL A 310 2.02 15.87 7.99
CA VAL A 310 2.98 14.90 7.45
C VAL A 310 4.22 15.59 6.89
N LEU A 311 4.02 16.71 6.21
CA LEU A 311 5.07 17.52 5.60
C LEU A 311 5.07 18.91 6.25
N PRO A 312 5.75 19.11 7.40
CA PRO A 312 5.79 20.39 8.08
C PRO A 312 6.41 21.47 7.17
N GLY A 313 5.82 22.66 7.16
CA GLY A 313 6.24 23.78 6.30
C GLY A 313 5.77 23.67 4.84
N VAL A 314 5.02 22.63 4.48
CA VAL A 314 4.49 22.45 3.12
C VAL A 314 3.04 22.90 3.05
N THR A 315 2.78 23.90 2.21
CA THR A 315 1.44 24.29 1.79
C THR A 315 1.11 23.74 0.42
N VAL A 316 -0.10 23.20 0.24
CA VAL A 316 -0.55 22.72 -1.08
C VAL A 316 -0.77 23.91 -2.00
N PRO A 317 -0.11 24.00 -3.17
CA PRO A 317 -0.26 25.14 -4.05
C PRO A 317 -1.64 25.15 -4.71
N THR A 318 -2.31 26.29 -4.63
CA THR A 318 -3.63 26.52 -5.24
C THR A 318 -3.53 26.81 -6.74
N GLU A 319 -2.49 27.53 -7.15
CA GLU A 319 -2.25 27.92 -8.53
C GLU A 319 -1.21 27.03 -9.19
N LEU A 320 -1.53 26.54 -10.40
CA LEU A 320 -0.67 25.64 -11.17
C LEU A 320 -0.46 26.21 -12.58
N SER A 321 0.80 26.39 -12.97
CA SER A 321 1.19 26.80 -14.32
C SER A 321 0.79 25.72 -15.33
N ARG A 322 0.02 26.14 -16.35
CA ARG A 322 -0.47 25.24 -17.39
C ARG A 322 0.58 25.07 -18.49
N PRO A 323 0.62 23.93 -19.17
CA PRO A 323 1.50 23.79 -20.33
C PRO A 323 1.11 24.77 -21.45
N PRO A 324 2.06 25.17 -22.30
CA PRO A 324 1.80 26.04 -23.45
C PRO A 324 0.78 25.42 -24.41
N ARG A 325 0.00 26.26 -25.12
CA ARG A 325 -1.09 25.83 -26.01
C ARG A 325 -0.64 24.82 -27.08
N ARG A 326 0.62 24.89 -27.53
CA ARG A 326 1.19 23.94 -28.50
C ARG A 326 1.25 22.48 -28.00
N ALA A 327 1.17 22.26 -26.69
CA ALA A 327 1.00 20.93 -26.10
C ALA A 327 -0.28 20.23 -26.58
N ALA A 328 -1.29 20.99 -27.03
CA ALA A 328 -2.49 20.45 -27.63
C ALA A 328 -2.20 19.64 -28.91
N ARG A 329 -1.12 19.95 -29.67
CA ARG A 329 -0.74 19.16 -30.85
C ARG A 329 -0.29 17.74 -30.50
N CYS A 330 0.30 17.53 -29.32
CA CYS A 330 0.63 16.19 -28.83
C CYS A 330 -0.59 15.48 -28.22
N ARG A 331 -1.40 16.24 -27.47
CA ARG A 331 -2.47 15.70 -26.63
C ARG A 331 -3.64 16.69 -26.59
N PRO A 332 -4.58 16.69 -27.56
CA PRO A 332 -5.54 17.78 -27.78
C PRO A 332 -6.48 18.05 -26.60
N LEU A 333 -6.88 17.01 -25.88
CA LEU A 333 -7.78 17.12 -24.72
C LEU A 333 -7.02 17.02 -23.38
N TRP A 334 -6.02 16.13 -23.32
CA TRP A 334 -5.37 15.75 -22.07
C TRP A 334 -4.33 16.76 -21.58
N TRP A 335 -3.83 17.65 -22.44
CA TRP A 335 -2.84 18.67 -22.05
C TRP A 335 -3.31 19.58 -20.90
N ARG A 336 -4.62 19.91 -20.86
CA ARG A 336 -5.25 20.73 -19.81
C ARG A 336 -5.22 20.09 -18.42
N GLY A 337 -5.05 18.77 -18.36
CA GLY A 337 -4.92 18.01 -17.12
C GLY A 337 -3.56 18.19 -16.44
N HIS A 338 -2.56 18.70 -17.15
CA HIS A 338 -1.23 18.92 -16.58
C HIS A 338 -1.11 20.29 -15.91
N GLY A 339 -0.32 20.36 -14.84
CA GLY A 339 -0.02 21.61 -14.13
C GLY A 339 1.27 21.47 -13.36
N LEU A 340 1.95 22.58 -13.11
CA LEU A 340 3.18 22.64 -12.33
C LEU A 340 3.09 23.81 -11.35
N ALA A 341 3.48 23.60 -10.10
CA ALA A 341 3.80 24.66 -9.17
C ALA A 341 5.11 24.33 -8.48
N VAL A 342 5.95 25.33 -8.30
CA VAL A 342 7.18 25.22 -7.55
C VAL A 342 7.11 26.28 -6.47
N THR A 343 7.06 25.82 -5.23
CA THR A 343 7.13 26.68 -4.04
C THR A 343 8.51 26.58 -3.43
N ASP A 344 8.77 27.32 -2.36
CA ASP A 344 10.05 27.27 -1.65
C ASP A 344 10.31 25.92 -0.96
N ALA A 345 9.25 25.19 -0.59
CA ALA A 345 9.36 23.91 0.11
C ALA A 345 9.14 22.69 -0.81
N VAL A 346 8.24 22.78 -1.80
CA VAL A 346 7.83 21.64 -2.63
C VAL A 346 7.81 21.90 -4.13
N PHE A 347 8.15 20.84 -4.87
CA PHE A 347 7.82 20.64 -6.28
C PHE A 347 6.46 19.94 -6.39
N ALA A 348 5.49 20.60 -7.02
CA ALA A 348 4.13 20.10 -7.18
C ALA A 348 3.79 19.90 -8.65
N ALA A 349 3.48 18.66 -9.06
CA ALA A 349 3.10 18.35 -10.43
C ALA A 349 1.72 17.70 -10.48
N ARG A 350 0.85 18.26 -11.31
CA ARG A 350 -0.50 17.74 -11.58
C ARG A 350 -0.53 16.99 -12.91
N HIS A 351 -1.25 15.88 -12.95
CA HIS A 351 -1.60 15.19 -14.20
C HIS A 351 -3.04 14.64 -14.17
N GLY A 352 -3.57 14.37 -15.36
CA GLY A 352 -4.88 13.75 -15.56
C GLY A 352 -6.05 14.75 -15.64
N LEU A 353 -6.98 14.49 -16.57
CA LEU A 353 -8.17 15.32 -16.77
C LEU A 353 -9.40 14.79 -16.02
N LEU A 354 -9.67 13.48 -16.13
CA LEU A 354 -10.80 12.82 -15.45
C LEU A 354 -10.45 12.49 -14.00
N ARG A 355 -9.31 11.84 -13.77
CA ARG A 355 -8.71 11.64 -12.45
C ARG A 355 -7.55 12.61 -12.30
N ARG A 356 -7.74 13.71 -11.58
CA ARG A 356 -6.66 14.66 -11.29
C ARG A 356 -5.78 14.07 -10.21
N SER A 357 -4.47 14.13 -10.38
CA SER A 357 -3.50 13.67 -9.40
C SER A 357 -2.46 14.75 -9.24
N LEU A 358 -2.38 15.37 -8.06
CA LEU A 358 -1.36 16.35 -7.68
C LEU A 358 -0.34 15.64 -6.79
N ALA A 359 0.89 15.50 -7.26
CA ALA A 359 1.98 14.97 -6.47
C ALA A 359 2.82 16.12 -5.91
N LEU A 360 3.16 16.05 -4.62
CA LEU A 360 3.96 17.00 -3.86
C LEU A 360 5.24 16.31 -3.43
N VAL A 361 6.38 16.87 -3.83
CA VAL A 361 7.71 16.37 -3.51
C VAL A 361 8.49 17.47 -2.79
N PRO A 362 8.84 17.30 -1.50
CA PRO A 362 9.76 18.21 -0.83
C PRO A 362 11.11 18.27 -1.53
N HIS A 363 11.66 19.47 -1.72
CA HIS A 363 12.96 19.63 -2.40
C HIS A 363 14.07 18.85 -1.71
N ALA A 364 14.01 18.75 -0.37
CA ALA A 364 14.93 17.95 0.45
C ALA A 364 14.92 16.45 0.10
N LYS A 365 13.80 15.91 -0.39
CA LYS A 365 13.63 14.48 -0.70
C LYS A 365 13.90 14.16 -2.20
N VAL A 366 14.27 15.17 -2.99
CA VAL A 366 14.65 14.99 -4.40
C VAL A 366 16.06 14.40 -4.50
N GLN A 367 16.16 13.23 -5.16
CA GLN A 367 17.43 12.53 -5.37
C GLN A 367 18.08 12.91 -6.69
N SER A 368 17.30 12.92 -7.77
CA SER A 368 17.80 13.35 -9.08
C SER A 368 16.71 14.06 -9.87
N VAL A 369 17.14 14.92 -10.79
CA VAL A 369 16.26 15.63 -11.71
C VAL A 369 16.74 15.36 -13.11
N ARG A 370 15.83 14.95 -14.01
CA ARG A 370 16.14 14.58 -15.38
C ARG A 370 15.22 15.32 -16.35
N LEU A 371 15.79 15.80 -17.45
CA LEU A 371 15.03 16.38 -18.54
C LEU A 371 14.95 15.36 -19.68
N THR A 372 13.73 15.07 -20.16
CA THR A 372 13.52 14.17 -21.29
C THR A 372 12.76 14.86 -22.41
N GLN A 373 13.29 14.69 -23.63
CA GLN A 373 12.74 15.29 -24.83
C GLN A 373 12.80 14.28 -25.99
N GLY A 374 11.66 13.67 -26.30
CA GLY A 374 11.52 12.81 -27.48
C GLY A 374 11.45 13.60 -28.79
N PRO A 375 11.55 12.94 -29.96
CA PRO A 375 11.62 13.60 -31.28
C PRO A 375 10.45 14.57 -31.55
N TRP A 376 9.22 14.13 -31.32
CA TRP A 376 8.02 14.96 -31.48
C TRP A 376 7.97 16.16 -30.54
N ARG A 377 8.47 16.00 -29.31
CA ARG A 377 8.54 17.08 -28.34
C ARG A 377 9.61 18.09 -28.72
N ARG A 378 10.75 17.63 -29.26
CA ARG A 378 11.79 18.50 -29.82
C ARG A 378 11.25 19.37 -30.95
N ALA A 379 10.53 18.77 -31.90
CA ALA A 379 9.89 19.51 -32.99
C ALA A 379 8.90 20.59 -32.50
N LEU A 380 8.22 20.34 -31.37
CA LEU A 380 7.27 21.27 -30.76
C LEU A 380 7.86 22.17 -29.66
N ARG A 381 9.19 22.13 -29.46
CA ARG A 381 9.90 22.82 -28.36
C ARG A 381 9.29 22.54 -26.98
N LEU A 382 8.93 21.29 -26.73
CA LEU A 382 8.41 20.80 -25.45
C LEU A 382 9.43 19.87 -24.78
N ALA A 383 9.36 19.77 -23.46
CA ALA A 383 10.14 18.82 -22.68
C ALA A 383 9.37 18.38 -21.42
N ASP A 384 9.77 17.25 -20.84
CA ASP A 384 9.28 16.80 -19.54
C ASP A 384 10.42 16.84 -18.52
N VAL A 385 10.18 17.40 -17.34
CA VAL A 385 11.11 17.36 -16.21
C VAL A 385 10.65 16.31 -15.22
N HIS A 386 11.52 15.35 -14.94
CA HIS A 386 11.30 14.24 -14.04
C HIS A 386 12.08 14.51 -12.76
N VAL A 387 11.40 14.40 -11.63
CA VAL A 387 11.96 14.50 -10.29
C VAL A 387 11.85 13.11 -9.68
N ASP A 388 13.00 12.50 -9.44
CA ASP A 388 13.10 11.18 -8.84
C ASP A 388 13.33 11.32 -7.34
N THR A 389 12.55 10.58 -6.57
CA THR A 389 12.65 10.51 -5.11
C THR A 389 13.12 9.12 -4.68
N GLY A 390 13.37 8.95 -3.39
CA GLY A 390 13.61 7.62 -2.82
C GLY A 390 12.49 6.63 -3.15
N ALA A 391 12.82 5.33 -3.06
CA ALA A 391 11.92 4.21 -3.37
C ALA A 391 11.51 4.07 -4.84
N ASN A 392 12.36 4.48 -5.79
CA ASN A 392 12.15 4.36 -7.24
C ASN A 392 10.85 5.01 -7.74
N LYS A 393 10.48 6.15 -7.16
CA LYS A 393 9.30 6.93 -7.55
C LYS A 393 9.73 8.15 -8.35
N THR A 394 8.92 8.49 -9.35
CA THR A 394 9.18 9.63 -10.24
C THR A 394 7.93 10.48 -10.37
N VAL A 395 8.10 11.78 -10.18
CA VAL A 395 7.07 12.80 -10.41
C VAL A 395 7.50 13.65 -11.62
N ALA A 396 6.61 13.82 -12.59
CA ALA A 396 6.95 14.46 -13.86
C ALA A 396 6.11 15.72 -14.13
N ALA A 397 6.79 16.84 -14.35
CA ALA A 397 6.20 18.04 -14.96
C ALA A 397 6.20 17.87 -16.48
N ARG A 398 5.04 17.50 -17.04
CA ARG A 398 4.91 17.13 -18.45
C ARG A 398 4.55 18.30 -19.36
N LEU A 399 4.98 18.20 -20.62
CA LEU A 399 4.65 19.10 -21.72
C LEU A 399 5.04 20.56 -21.44
N ARG A 400 6.17 20.81 -20.76
CA ARG A 400 6.68 22.15 -20.48
C ARG A 400 7.34 22.77 -21.70
N ASP A 401 7.48 24.09 -21.70
CA ASP A 401 8.34 24.75 -22.68
C ASP A 401 9.78 24.25 -22.53
N ALA A 402 10.50 24.02 -23.62
CA ALA A 402 11.85 23.46 -23.55
C ALA A 402 12.83 24.40 -22.83
N GLY A 403 12.69 25.72 -22.98
CA GLY A 403 13.49 26.71 -22.25
C GLY A 403 13.13 26.73 -20.76
N GLU A 404 11.83 26.82 -20.46
CA GLU A 404 11.28 26.73 -19.09
C GLU A 404 11.74 25.44 -18.39
N ALA A 405 11.70 24.30 -19.09
CA ALA A 405 12.11 23.01 -18.56
C ALA A 405 13.61 22.96 -18.23
N ALA A 406 14.47 23.56 -19.06
CA ALA A 406 15.91 23.61 -18.84
C ALA A 406 16.29 24.52 -17.66
N GLU A 407 15.56 25.62 -17.47
CA GLU A 407 15.69 26.49 -16.30
C GLU A 407 15.13 25.82 -15.04
N LEU A 408 14.00 25.15 -15.15
CA LEU A 408 13.40 24.35 -14.08
C LEU A 408 14.35 23.26 -13.61
N LEU A 409 15.00 22.54 -14.53
CA LEU A 409 16.01 21.52 -14.19
C LEU A 409 17.13 22.10 -13.29
N ARG A 410 17.71 23.23 -13.70
CA ARG A 410 18.80 23.89 -12.97
C ARG A 410 18.34 24.42 -11.60
N SER A 411 17.22 25.14 -11.59
CA SER A 411 16.68 25.71 -10.34
C SER A 411 16.18 24.65 -9.36
N GLN A 412 15.68 23.50 -9.84
CA GLN A 412 15.33 22.37 -9.00
C GLN A 412 16.55 21.66 -8.43
N ALA A 413 17.61 21.51 -9.21
CA ALA A 413 18.87 20.97 -8.69
C ALA A 413 19.40 21.84 -7.53
N GLU A 414 19.36 23.16 -7.68
CA GLU A 414 19.78 24.11 -6.64
C GLU A 414 18.88 24.07 -5.39
N ARG A 415 17.55 24.07 -5.58
CA ARG A 415 16.60 23.93 -4.47
C ARG A 415 16.74 22.60 -3.74
N SER A 416 16.98 21.51 -4.45
CA SER A 416 17.21 20.20 -3.81
C SER A 416 18.48 20.18 -2.96
N ARG A 417 19.53 20.89 -3.40
CA ARG A 417 20.78 21.03 -2.66
C ARG A 417 20.60 21.85 -1.38
N THR A 418 19.91 22.98 -1.48
CA THR A 418 19.62 23.87 -0.35
C THR A 418 18.66 23.22 0.63
N GLY A 419 17.55 22.66 0.14
CA GLY A 419 16.55 21.99 0.97
C GLY A 419 17.08 20.78 1.74
N ARG A 420 18.12 20.08 1.26
CA ARG A 420 18.79 19.01 2.03
C ARG A 420 19.64 19.53 3.19
N ARG A 421 20.19 20.74 3.07
CA ARG A 421 20.99 21.36 4.14
C ARG A 421 20.10 21.89 5.26
N ASP A 422 18.95 22.43 4.89
CA ASP A 422 18.00 23.06 5.83
C ASP A 422 16.94 22.09 6.34
N ALA A 423 16.99 20.81 5.92
CA ALA A 423 16.00 19.82 6.32
C ALA A 423 16.11 19.54 7.83
N PRO A 424 14.98 19.57 8.57
CA PRO A 424 14.98 19.14 9.95
C PRO A 424 15.37 17.65 10.02
N PRO A 425 15.96 17.20 11.15
CA PRO A 425 16.26 15.79 11.34
C PRO A 425 14.96 14.96 11.17
N ASP A 426 15.08 13.75 10.63
CA ASP A 426 13.93 12.84 10.38
C ASP A 426 13.21 12.37 11.68
N ARG A 427 13.54 12.96 12.84
CA ARG A 427 12.94 12.68 14.15
C ARG A 427 11.62 13.43 14.29
N TRP A 428 10.56 12.70 14.62
CA TRP A 428 9.22 13.25 14.83
C TRP A 428 9.12 13.86 16.25
N MET A 429 8.57 15.07 16.34
CA MET A 429 8.39 15.84 17.60
C MET A 429 9.68 16.04 18.44
N ALA A 430 10.77 16.42 17.78
CA ALA A 430 11.98 16.93 18.42
C ALA A 430 12.00 18.46 18.47
#